data_AF-A0A920L1S3-F1
#
_entry.id   AF-A0A920L1S3-F1
#
_cell.length_a   1.000
_cell.length_b   1.000
_cell.length_c   1.000
_cell.angle_alpha   90.00
_cell.angle_beta   90.00
_cell.angle_gamma   90.00
#
_symmetry.space_group_name_H-M   'P 1'
#
loop_
_entity.id
_entity.type
_entity.pdbx_description
1 polymer ?
#
loop_
_entity_poly.entity_id
_entity_poly.type
_entity_poly.pdbx_seq_one_letter_code
_entity_poly.pdbx_strand_id
1 'polypeptide(L)'
;MGAQQRREKYDITRSPNSIVEFDAAGNLTKPADMIFLGGGTESSASRTTNAVFLEASTDLSENLELKGAVRYEDLENDSNVDPKLSLRYQASDEVILRASVSTSYREPSLSQLYTR
;
A
#
# COMPACT_ATOMS: atom_id res chain seq x y z
N MET A 1 -8.40 -13.35 -14.47
CA MET A 1 -7.39 -12.26 -14.61
C MET A 1 -8.07 -10.92 -14.43
N GLY A 2 -7.34 -9.91 -13.95
CA GLY A 2 -7.86 -8.56 -13.79
C GLY A 2 -6.74 -7.53 -13.66
N ALA A 3 -7.13 -6.25 -13.72
CA ALA A 3 -6.24 -5.12 -13.51
C ALA A 3 -6.90 -4.15 -12.52
N GLN A 4 -6.08 -3.45 -11.76
CA GLN A 4 -6.51 -2.48 -10.77
C GLN A 4 -5.59 -1.25 -10.85
N GLN A 5 -6.18 -0.07 -10.79
CA GLN A 5 -5.45 1.20 -10.64
C GLN A 5 -5.88 1.84 -9.32
N ARG A 6 -4.90 2.25 -8.50
CA ARG A 6 -5.12 2.97 -7.23
C ARG A 6 -4.40 4.30 -7.29
N ARG A 7 -5.08 5.39 -6.89
CA ARG A 7 -4.47 6.71 -6.73
C ARG A 7 -4.62 7.16 -5.29
N GLU A 8 -3.52 7.55 -4.67
CA GLU A 8 -3.45 8.14 -3.34
C GLU A 8 -3.00 9.59 -3.47
N LYS A 9 -3.65 10.49 -2.71
CA LYS A 9 -3.28 11.91 -2.64
C LYS A 9 -3.16 12.31 -1.18
N TYR A 10 -2.13 13.07 -0.85
CA TYR A 10 -1.88 13.61 0.47
C TYR A 10 -1.55 15.09 0.34
N ASP A 11 -2.46 15.94 0.80
CA ASP A 11 -2.28 17.39 0.83
C ASP A 11 -2.32 17.86 2.29
N ILE A 12 -1.25 18.51 2.75
CA ILE A 12 -1.25 19.29 3.99
C ILE A 12 -1.28 20.77 3.60
N THR A 13 -2.43 21.41 3.81
CA THR A 13 -2.57 22.86 3.75
C THR A 13 -2.50 23.43 5.17
N ARG A 14 -1.63 24.43 5.40
CA ARG A 14 -1.49 25.11 6.71
C ARG A 14 -1.88 26.58 6.59
N SER A 15 -2.41 27.13 7.67
CA SER A 15 -2.75 28.55 7.73
C SER A 15 -1.47 29.41 7.63
N PRO A 16 -1.51 30.61 7.01
CA PRO A 16 -0.31 31.43 6.74
C PRO A 16 0.51 31.81 7.97
N ASN A 17 -0.14 31.86 9.14
CA ASN A 17 0.48 32.10 10.45
C ASN A 17 1.26 30.88 10.99
N SER A 18 1.06 29.68 10.45
CA SER A 18 1.65 28.43 10.97
C SER A 18 2.73 27.83 10.06
N ILE A 19 3.17 28.55 9.02
CA ILE A 19 4.19 28.11 8.06
C ILE A 19 5.58 28.52 8.55
N VAL A 20 6.52 27.57 8.55
CA VAL A 20 7.95 27.81 8.75
C VAL A 20 8.70 27.70 7.42
N GLU A 21 9.61 28.63 7.14
CA GLU A 21 10.46 28.59 5.93
C GLU A 21 11.94 28.46 6.35
N PHE A 22 12.70 27.66 5.59
CA PHE A 22 14.13 27.43 5.79
C PHE A 22 14.90 27.73 4.50
N ASP A 23 16.12 28.26 4.62
CA ASP A 23 17.02 28.45 3.47
C ASP A 23 17.71 27.12 3.04
N ALA A 24 18.42 27.16 1.92
CA ALA A 24 19.18 26.02 1.40
C ALA A 24 20.33 25.55 2.30
N ALA A 25 20.71 26.34 3.31
CA ALA A 25 21.71 25.99 4.32
C ALA A 25 21.08 25.48 5.63
N GLY A 26 19.74 25.37 5.69
CA GLY A 26 18.99 24.88 6.85
C GLY A 26 18.70 25.93 7.93
N ASN A 27 18.96 27.21 7.67
CA ASN A 27 18.63 28.28 8.61
C ASN A 27 17.15 28.66 8.50
N LEU A 28 16.51 28.89 9.64
CA LEU A 28 15.13 29.34 9.70
C LEU A 28 15.02 30.79 9.18
N THR A 29 14.37 30.97 8.03
CA THR A 29 14.18 32.29 7.40
C THR A 29 12.86 32.94 7.79
N LYS A 30 11.87 32.13 8.22
CA LYS A 30 10.58 32.61 8.71
C LYS A 30 10.05 31.71 9.82
N PRO A 31 9.94 32.19 11.07
CA PRO A 31 9.27 31.48 12.14
C PRO A 31 7.74 31.54 11.96
N ALA A 32 7.04 30.51 12.43
CA ALA A 32 5.59 30.55 12.53
C ALA A 32 5.15 31.59 13.58
N ASP A 33 4.10 32.33 13.26
CA ASP A 33 3.39 33.17 14.21
C ASP A 33 2.69 32.23 15.20
N MET A 34 3.15 32.22 16.45
CA MET A 34 2.81 31.23 17.51
C MET A 34 3.59 29.90 17.43
N ILE A 35 4.90 29.98 17.65
CA ILE A 35 5.83 28.84 17.75
C ILE A 35 5.38 27.71 18.72
N PHE A 36 4.60 28.03 19.75
CA PHE A 36 4.11 27.06 20.74
C PHE A 36 2.95 26.17 20.24
N LEU A 37 2.36 26.48 19.08
CA LEU A 37 1.34 25.65 18.43
C LEU A 37 1.93 24.59 17.49
N GLY A 38 3.25 24.58 17.28
CA GLY A 38 3.90 23.68 16.34
C GLY A 38 3.70 24.14 14.89
N GLY A 39 4.54 25.09 14.45
CA GLY A 39 4.64 25.46 13.04
C GLY A 39 5.13 24.27 12.20
N GLY A 40 4.73 24.21 10.93
CA GLY A 40 5.15 23.13 10.03
C GLY A 40 5.17 23.57 8.57
N THR A 41 5.76 22.73 7.73
CA THR A 41 5.81 22.95 6.28
C THR A 41 4.57 22.38 5.61
N GLU A 42 4.16 22.99 4.50
CA GLU A 42 3.16 22.40 3.62
C GLU A 42 3.82 21.30 2.78
N SER A 43 3.13 20.19 2.60
CA SER A 43 3.58 19.09 1.74
C SER A 43 2.40 18.55 0.95
N SER A 44 2.56 18.50 -0.36
CA SER A 44 1.63 17.87 -1.29
C SER A 44 2.33 16.70 -1.97
N ALA A 45 1.78 15.50 -1.84
CA ALA A 45 2.28 14.31 -2.51
C ALA A 45 1.11 13.53 -3.13
N SER A 46 1.32 12.99 -4.32
CA SER A 46 0.33 12.14 -5.00
C SER A 46 1.02 10.94 -5.59
N ARG A 47 0.38 9.78 -5.49
CA ARG A 47 0.94 8.50 -5.90
C ARG A 47 -0.08 7.68 -6.66
N THR A 48 0.35 7.07 -7.77
CA THR A 48 -0.47 6.12 -8.53
C THR A 48 0.20 4.76 -8.55
N THR A 49 -0.55 3.72 -8.23
CA THR A 49 -0.12 2.32 -8.25
C THR A 49 -1.00 1.56 -9.23
N ASN A 50 -0.38 0.80 -10.13
CA ASN A 50 -1.10 -0.09 -11.04
C ASN A 50 -0.82 -1.54 -10.64
N ALA A 51 -1.82 -2.40 -10.75
CA ALA A 51 -1.67 -3.80 -10.42
C ALA A 51 -2.37 -4.66 -11.47
N VAL A 52 -1.79 -5.81 -11.76
CA VAL A 52 -2.39 -6.86 -12.59
C VAL A 52 -2.36 -8.16 -11.81
N PHE A 53 -3.41 -8.95 -11.94
CA PHE A 53 -3.49 -10.22 -11.23
C PHE A 53 -4.10 -11.32 -12.10
N LEU A 54 -3.60 -12.52 -11.88
CA LEU A 54 -4.09 -13.74 -12.48
C LEU A 54 -4.43 -14.71 -11.35
N GLU A 55 -5.61 -15.32 -11.45
CA GLU A 55 -6.02 -16.39 -10.57
C GLU A 55 -6.51 -17.55 -11.44
N ALA A 56 -6.16 -18.76 -11.03
CA ALA A 56 -6.58 -20.00 -11.64
C ALA A 56 -6.90 -21.01 -10.52
N SER A 57 -7.91 -21.82 -10.75
CA SER A 57 -8.30 -22.91 -9.87
C SER A 57 -8.53 -24.18 -10.67
N THR A 58 -8.20 -25.32 -10.08
CA THR A 58 -8.44 -26.63 -10.67
C THR A 58 -8.80 -27.62 -9.57
N ASP A 59 -9.77 -28.47 -9.86
CA ASP A 59 -10.08 -29.62 -9.03
C ASP A 59 -9.18 -30.77 -9.45
N LEU A 60 -8.26 -31.16 -8.57
CA LEU A 60 -7.37 -32.30 -8.79
C LEU A 60 -8.11 -33.63 -8.57
N SER A 61 -9.17 -33.61 -7.77
CA SER A 61 -10.07 -34.74 -7.47
C SER A 61 -11.41 -34.20 -6.96
N GLU A 62 -12.43 -35.05 -6.81
CA GLU A 62 -13.76 -34.65 -6.29
C GLU A 62 -13.70 -34.01 -4.89
N ASN A 63 -12.66 -34.32 -4.12
CA ASN A 63 -12.43 -33.83 -2.78
C ASN A 63 -11.21 -32.90 -2.65
N LEU A 64 -10.52 -32.56 -3.73
CA LEU A 64 -9.28 -31.77 -3.67
C LEU A 64 -9.26 -30.65 -4.71
N GLU A 65 -9.30 -29.41 -4.22
CA GLU A 65 -9.23 -28.19 -5.02
C GLU A 65 -7.89 -27.50 -4.79
N LEU A 66 -7.22 -27.11 -5.87
CA LEU A 66 -6.01 -26.30 -5.88
C LEU A 66 -6.30 -24.93 -6.51
N LYS A 67 -5.90 -23.86 -5.84
CA LYS A 67 -6.02 -22.48 -6.31
C LYS A 67 -4.66 -21.81 -6.30
N GLY A 68 -4.28 -21.24 -7.43
CA GLY A 68 -3.09 -20.42 -7.58
C GLY A 68 -3.47 -19.01 -8.01
N ALA A 69 -2.86 -18.01 -7.39
CA ALA A 69 -2.96 -16.63 -7.81
C ALA A 69 -1.59 -15.97 -7.79
N VAL A 70 -1.41 -15.00 -8.68
CA VAL A 70 -0.24 -14.12 -8.70
C VAL A 70 -0.71 -12.71 -8.98
N ARG A 71 -0.19 -11.76 -8.22
CA ARG A 71 -0.42 -10.33 -8.41
C ARG A 71 0.91 -9.63 -8.61
N TYR A 72 0.99 -8.82 -9.66
CA TYR A 72 2.10 -7.91 -9.91
C TYR A 72 1.60 -6.49 -9.63
N GLU A 73 2.34 -5.74 -8.83
CA GLU A 73 2.08 -4.34 -8.55
C GLU A 73 3.26 -3.47 -8.98
N ASP A 74 2.97 -2.48 -9.80
CA ASP A 74 3.88 -1.42 -10.23
C ASP A 74 3.72 -0.23 -9.29
N LEU A 75 4.74 -0.01 -8.48
CA LEU A 75 4.81 1.01 -7.45
C LEU A 75 5.72 2.15 -7.98
N GLU A 76 5.54 3.38 -7.52
CA GLU A 76 6.29 4.53 -8.07
C GLU A 76 7.82 4.40 -7.95
N ASN A 77 8.29 3.72 -6.90
CA ASN A 77 9.71 3.55 -6.60
C ASN A 77 10.18 2.09 -6.63
N ASP A 78 9.29 1.12 -6.87
CA ASP A 78 9.62 -0.31 -6.80
C ASP A 78 8.61 -1.16 -7.59
N SER A 79 8.79 -2.47 -7.60
CA SER A 79 7.80 -3.42 -8.11
C SER A 79 7.67 -4.57 -7.14
N ASN A 80 6.45 -5.09 -6.98
CA ASN A 80 6.20 -6.21 -6.08
C ASN A 80 5.43 -7.34 -6.75
N VAL A 81 5.77 -8.58 -6.37
CA VAL A 81 5.09 -9.79 -6.84
C VAL A 81 4.57 -10.57 -5.63
N ASP A 82 3.25 -10.75 -5.59
CA ASP A 82 2.54 -11.47 -4.54
C ASP A 82 1.95 -12.78 -5.08
N PRO A 83 2.70 -13.90 -4.99
CA PRO A 83 2.15 -15.23 -5.20
C PRO A 83 1.25 -15.67 -4.03
N LYS A 84 0.22 -16.44 -4.38
CA LYS A 84 -0.65 -17.14 -3.45
C LYS A 84 -0.97 -18.53 -3.97
N LEU A 85 -0.81 -19.52 -3.10
CA LEU A 85 -1.23 -20.89 -3.34
C LEU A 85 -2.19 -21.30 -2.23
N SER A 86 -3.28 -21.96 -2.59
CA SER A 86 -4.30 -22.42 -1.65
C SER A 86 -4.78 -23.80 -2.06
N LEU A 87 -4.96 -24.66 -1.07
CA LEU A 87 -5.41 -26.03 -1.21
C LEU A 87 -6.60 -26.25 -0.28
N ARG A 88 -7.65 -26.85 -0.82
CA ARG A 88 -8.85 -27.22 -0.07
C ARG A 88 -9.08 -28.71 -0.25
N TYR A 89 -9.09 -29.44 0.85
CA TYR A 89 -9.34 -30.87 0.87
C TYR A 89 -10.60 -31.17 1.69
N GLN A 90 -11.55 -31.90 1.10
CA GLN A 90 -12.75 -32.37 1.76
C GLN A 90 -12.50 -33.77 2.31
N ALA A 91 -12.27 -33.88 3.62
CA ALA A 91 -12.00 -35.17 4.25
C ALA A 91 -13.29 -36.00 4.43
N SER A 92 -14.43 -35.34 4.63
CA SER A 92 -15.77 -35.93 4.69
C SER A 92 -16.84 -34.87 4.36
N ASP A 93 -18.12 -35.25 4.33
CA ASP A 93 -19.23 -34.32 4.08
C ASP A 93 -19.31 -33.18 5.11
N GLU A 94 -18.78 -33.39 6.32
CA GLU A 94 -18.81 -32.42 7.42
C GLU A 94 -17.45 -31.77 7.69
N VAL A 95 -16.35 -32.27 7.10
CA VAL A 95 -14.99 -31.80 7.41
C VAL A 95 -14.24 -31.37 6.15
N ILE A 96 -13.82 -30.11 6.14
CA ILE A 96 -12.97 -29.52 5.11
C ILE A 96 -11.71 -28.96 5.75
N LEU A 97 -10.56 -29.36 5.21
CA LEU A 97 -9.25 -28.83 5.54
C LEU A 97 -8.83 -27.82 4.47
N ARG A 98 -8.24 -26.70 4.91
CA ARG A 98 -7.71 -25.67 4.01
C ARG A 98 -6.30 -25.31 4.43
N ALA A 99 -5.40 -25.26 3.45
CA ALA A 99 -4.03 -24.82 3.62
C ALA A 99 -3.75 -23.72 2.60
N SER A 100 -3.08 -22.65 3.01
CA SER A 100 -2.70 -21.57 2.10
C SER A 100 -1.34 -20.99 2.46
N VAL A 101 -0.55 -20.68 1.45
CA VAL A 101 0.71 -19.94 1.57
C VAL A 101 0.69 -18.78 0.59
N SER A 102 1.04 -17.59 1.05
CA SER A 102 1.07 -16.38 0.23
C SER A 102 2.03 -15.35 0.79
N THR A 103 2.57 -14.52 -0.07
CA THR A 103 3.25 -13.28 0.32
C THR A 103 2.33 -12.10 0.06
N SER A 104 2.55 -11.01 0.79
CA SER A 104 1.90 -9.73 0.55
C SER A 104 2.86 -8.62 0.93
N TYR A 105 2.99 -7.63 0.08
CA TYR A 105 3.73 -6.40 0.37
C TYR A 105 2.80 -5.21 0.44
N ARG A 106 3.16 -4.24 1.29
CA ARG A 106 2.48 -2.96 1.35
C ARG A 106 3.51 -1.86 1.60
N GLU A 107 3.63 -0.96 0.63
CA GLU A 107 4.48 0.22 0.78
C GLU A 107 3.94 1.18 1.86
N PRO A 108 4.81 1.92 2.57
CA PRO A 108 4.38 2.97 3.47
C PRO A 108 3.45 3.98 2.79
N SER A 109 2.43 4.40 3.53
CA SER A 109 1.51 5.44 3.07
C SER A 109 2.20 6.81 2.98
N LEU A 110 1.68 7.69 2.13
CA LEU A 110 2.19 9.06 2.00
C LEU A 110 2.21 9.80 3.35
N SER A 111 1.20 9.59 4.21
CA SER A 111 1.19 10.19 5.54
C SER A 111 2.35 9.72 6.42
N GLN A 112 2.81 8.47 6.29
CA GLN A 112 3.99 7.97 7.02
C GLN A 112 5.32 8.50 6.49
N LEU A 113 5.38 8.85 5.20
CA LEU A 113 6.58 9.43 4.59
C LEU A 113 6.72 10.93 4.89
N TYR A 114 5.60 11.66 4.93
CA TYR A 114 5.58 13.12 5.06
C TYR A 114 5.18 13.64 6.45
N THR A 115 4.72 12.77 7.36
CA THR A 115 4.67 13.11 8.80
C THR A 115 6.06 12.95 9.38
N ARG A 116 6.75 14.06 9.58
CA ARG A 116 7.91 14.19 10.48
C ARG A 116 7.68 15.36 11.42
#